data_AF-A0A6G3WWA2-F1
#
_entry.id   AF-A0A6G3WWA2-F1
#
_cell.length_a   1.000
_cell.length_b   1.000
_cell.length_c   1.000
_cell.angle_alpha   90.00
_cell.angle_beta   90.00
_cell.angle_gamma   90.00
#
_symmetry.space_group_name_H-M   'P 1'
#
loop_
_entity.id
_entity.type
_entity.pdbx_description
1 polymer ?
#
loop_
_entity_poly.entity_id
_entity_poly.type
_entity_poly.pdbx_seq_one_letter_code
_entity_poly.pdbx_strand_id
1 'polypeptide(L)'
;MAKKPPRWYFSLRSPYSWFAYRDLMKHHPDVLDAVKWIPFWEPDARTEQLLAEAEVTLPLVPMAREKNFYILQDARRLAEDRGLDVTWPIDRDPVWEVSHLAYLLAEDAGLGREFVDAVYRAR
;
A
#
# COMPACT_ATOMS: atom_id res chain seq x y z
N MET A 1 -13.19 -16.08 -23.68
CA MET A 1 -13.17 -15.65 -22.27
C MET A 1 -12.86 -14.15 -22.24
N ALA A 2 -13.65 -13.33 -21.56
CA ALA A 2 -13.32 -11.91 -21.41
C ALA A 2 -12.02 -11.77 -20.61
N LYS A 3 -11.11 -10.88 -21.05
CA LYS A 3 -9.83 -10.64 -20.38
C LYS A 3 -10.13 -9.99 -19.02
N LYS A 4 -9.64 -10.59 -17.93
CA LYS A 4 -9.80 -10.00 -16.59
C LYS A 4 -9.12 -8.61 -16.56
N PRO A 5 -9.72 -7.61 -15.89
CA PRO A 5 -9.09 -6.31 -15.76
C PRO A 5 -7.75 -6.46 -15.01
N PRO A 6 -6.75 -5.62 -15.33
CA PRO A 6 -5.48 -5.61 -14.60
C PRO A 6 -5.75 -5.30 -13.12
N ARG A 7 -4.94 -5.88 -12.24
CA ARG A 7 -5.08 -5.76 -10.78
C ARG A 7 -3.85 -5.05 -10.23
N TRP A 8 -4.06 -4.01 -9.44
CA TRP A 8 -3.02 -3.34 -8.69
C TRP A 8 -3.18 -3.64 -7.20
N TYR A 9 -2.25 -4.43 -6.68
CA TYR A 9 -2.13 -4.64 -5.24
C TYR A 9 -1.29 -3.52 -4.65
N PHE A 10 -1.85 -2.79 -3.71
CA PHE A 10 -1.19 -1.66 -3.08
C PHE A 10 -1.24 -1.78 -1.57
N SER A 11 -0.26 -1.18 -0.90
CA SER A 11 -0.28 -1.04 0.54
C SER A 11 -0.08 0.43 0.90
N LEU A 12 -0.94 0.95 1.77
CA LEU A 12 -0.83 2.28 2.34
C LEU A 12 0.45 2.45 3.16
N ARG A 13 1.09 1.35 3.59
CA ARG A 13 2.42 1.32 4.23
C ARG A 13 3.55 1.55 3.24
N SER A 14 3.40 1.04 2.01
CA SER A 14 4.50 0.87 1.07
C SER A 14 4.86 2.20 0.41
N PRO A 15 6.13 2.67 0.51
CA PRO A 15 6.58 3.85 -0.22
C PRO A 15 6.46 3.67 -1.74
N TYR A 16 6.64 2.44 -2.22
CA TYR A 16 6.53 2.13 -3.64
C TYR A 16 5.09 2.18 -4.16
N SER A 17 4.10 1.79 -3.33
CA SER A 17 2.69 1.97 -3.68
C SER A 17 2.32 3.45 -3.77
N TRP A 18 2.89 4.29 -2.91
CA TRP A 18 2.74 5.73 -2.98
C TRP A 18 3.38 6.33 -4.23
N PHE A 19 4.62 5.97 -4.57
CA PHE A 19 5.26 6.43 -5.80
C PHE A 19 4.48 5.97 -7.04
N ALA A 20 4.05 4.70 -7.09
CA ALA A 20 3.25 4.19 -8.18
C ALA A 20 1.94 4.98 -8.33
N TYR A 21 1.23 5.27 -7.24
CA TYR A 21 0.04 6.11 -7.26
C TYR A 21 0.32 7.49 -7.87
N ARG A 22 1.37 8.17 -7.40
CA ARG A 22 1.74 9.52 -7.87
C ARG A 22 2.10 9.52 -9.34
N ASP A 23 2.91 8.56 -9.77
CA ASP A 23 3.38 8.46 -11.15
C ASP A 23 2.21 8.12 -12.09
N LEU A 24 1.34 7.17 -11.72
CA LEU A 24 0.14 6.83 -12.49
C LEU A 24 -0.83 8.01 -12.55
N MET A 25 -1.14 8.64 -11.43
CA MET A 25 -2.03 9.81 -11.42
C MET A 25 -1.51 10.95 -12.31
N LYS A 26 -0.19 11.18 -12.31
CA LYS A 26 0.42 12.29 -13.07
C LYS A 26 0.60 11.96 -14.56
N HIS A 27 0.96 10.74 -14.89
CA HIS A 27 1.43 10.37 -16.23
C HIS A 27 0.49 9.41 -16.98
N HIS A 28 -0.27 8.58 -16.26
CA HIS A 28 -1.12 7.52 -16.81
C HIS A 28 -2.47 7.39 -16.05
N PRO A 29 -3.27 8.46 -15.96
CA PRO A 29 -4.52 8.44 -15.20
C PRO A 29 -5.54 7.44 -15.78
N ASP A 30 -5.50 7.21 -17.10
CA ASP A 30 -6.31 6.20 -17.80
C ASP A 30 -6.03 4.78 -17.30
N VAL A 31 -4.75 4.46 -17.04
CA VAL A 31 -4.36 3.17 -16.45
C VAL A 31 -4.87 3.08 -15.02
N LEU A 32 -4.73 4.16 -14.26
CA LEU A 32 -5.19 4.23 -12.87
C LEU A 32 -6.70 3.99 -12.73
N ASP A 33 -7.48 4.47 -13.69
CA ASP A 33 -8.94 4.29 -13.75
C ASP A 33 -9.35 2.88 -14.22
N ALA A 34 -8.51 2.22 -15.03
CA ALA A 34 -8.81 0.90 -15.60
C ALA A 34 -8.38 -0.29 -14.71
N VAL A 35 -7.42 -0.09 -13.81
CA VAL A 35 -6.94 -1.15 -12.90
C VAL A 35 -7.91 -1.36 -11.75
N LYS A 36 -8.05 -2.60 -11.31
CA LYS A 36 -8.72 -2.92 -10.05
C LYS A 36 -7.75 -2.72 -8.89
N TRP A 37 -8.08 -1.81 -7.98
CA TRP A 37 -7.31 -1.53 -6.77
C TRP A 37 -7.64 -2.58 -5.70
N ILE A 38 -6.59 -3.16 -5.12
CA ILE A 38 -6.74 -4.19 -4.09
C ILE A 38 -5.77 -3.86 -2.96
N PRO A 39 -6.26 -3.52 -1.76
CA PRO A 39 -5.40 -3.26 -0.63
C PRO A 39 -4.76 -4.55 -0.16
N PHE A 40 -3.52 -4.44 0.30
CA PHE A 40 -2.76 -5.51 0.92
C PHE A 40 -2.02 -4.98 2.16
N TRP A 41 -2.06 -5.76 3.23
CA TRP A 41 -1.32 -5.52 4.46
C TRP A 41 -0.91 -6.85 5.09
N GLU A 42 0.16 -6.82 5.87
CA GLU A 42 0.56 -7.94 6.71
C GLU A 42 -0.42 -8.11 7.88
N PRO A 43 -0.76 -9.36 8.27
CA PRO A 43 -1.61 -9.61 9.42
C PRO A 43 -0.96 -9.07 10.69
N ASP A 44 -1.77 -8.53 11.61
CA ASP A 44 -1.33 -8.24 12.97
C ASP A 44 -1.31 -9.52 13.82
N ALA A 45 -0.82 -9.44 15.06
CA ALA A 45 -0.72 -10.60 15.94
C ALA A 45 -2.07 -11.32 16.15
N ARG A 46 -3.17 -10.57 16.18
CA ARG A 46 -4.52 -11.14 16.31
C ARG A 46 -4.92 -11.92 15.06
N THR A 47 -4.70 -11.34 13.89
CA THR A 47 -5.02 -11.97 12.60
C THR A 47 -4.12 -13.17 12.35
N GLU A 48 -2.84 -13.10 12.72
CA GLU A 48 -1.92 -14.24 12.69
C GLU A 48 -2.44 -15.42 13.53
N GLN A 49 -2.97 -15.16 14.72
CA GLN A 49 -3.58 -16.20 15.55
C GLN A 49 -4.80 -16.82 14.88
N LEU A 50 -5.71 -16.00 14.32
CA LEU A 50 -6.89 -16.49 13.61
C LEU A 50 -6.52 -17.34 12.38
N LEU A 51 -5.48 -16.94 11.65
CA LEU A 51 -4.97 -17.70 10.52
C LEU A 51 -4.38 -19.05 10.96
N ALA A 52 -3.64 -19.07 12.07
CA ALA A 52 -3.07 -20.30 12.63
C ALA A 52 -4.17 -21.27 13.12
N GLU A 53 -5.21 -20.77 13.79
CA GLU A 53 -6.38 -21.56 14.21
C GLU A 53 -7.13 -22.17 13.02
N ALA A 54 -7.13 -21.48 11.88
CA ALA A 54 -7.71 -21.95 10.62
C ALA A 54 -6.75 -22.81 9.78
N GLU A 55 -5.57 -23.15 10.30
CA GLU A 55 -4.51 -23.89 9.60
C GLU A 55 -4.05 -23.21 8.28
N VAL A 56 -4.16 -21.88 8.22
CA VAL A 56 -3.76 -21.06 7.06
C VAL A 56 -2.36 -20.49 7.27
N THR A 57 -1.45 -20.81 6.35
CA THR A 57 -0.12 -20.19 6.30
C THR A 57 -0.03 -19.23 5.11
N LEU A 58 0.25 -17.96 5.40
CA LEU A 58 0.53 -16.97 4.35
C LEU A 58 2.00 -17.07 3.90
N PRO A 59 2.30 -16.88 2.60
CA PRO A 59 3.67 -16.85 2.09
C PRO A 59 4.36 -15.50 2.40
N LEU A 60 4.23 -15.02 3.64
CA LEU A 60 4.84 -13.78 4.11
C LEU A 60 6.13 -14.10 4.84
N VAL A 61 7.22 -13.50 4.39
CA VAL A 61 8.53 -13.64 5.01
C VAL A 61 8.86 -12.31 5.68
N PRO A 62 9.10 -12.29 7.01
CA PRO A 62 9.57 -11.10 7.69
C PRO A 62 10.80 -10.52 6.99
N MET A 63 10.78 -9.22 6.75
CA MET A 63 11.84 -8.55 6.03
C MET A 63 13.13 -8.51 6.87
N ALA A 64 14.24 -8.97 6.29
CA ALA A 64 15.56 -8.84 6.90
C ALA A 64 15.89 -7.36 7.18
N ARG A 65 16.63 -7.09 8.25
CA ARG A 65 16.94 -5.73 8.71
C ARG A 65 17.75 -4.94 7.67
N GLU A 66 18.67 -5.60 6.98
CA GLU A 66 19.51 -5.02 5.93
C GLU A 66 18.65 -4.59 4.74
N LYS A 67 17.66 -5.40 4.38
CA LYS A 67 16.69 -5.09 3.32
C LYS A 67 15.81 -3.90 3.70
N ASN A 68 15.40 -3.80 4.97
CA ASN A 68 14.67 -2.62 5.48
C ASN A 68 15.50 -1.34 5.29
N PHE A 69 16.77 -1.34 5.70
CA PHE A 69 17.63 -0.15 5.55
C PHE A 69 17.85 0.23 4.08
N TYR A 70 18.04 -0.77 3.22
CA TYR A 70 18.14 -0.53 1.78
C TYR A 70 16.88 0.14 1.24
N ILE A 71 15.69 -0.34 1.59
CA ILE A 71 14.42 0.24 1.15
C ILE A 71 14.27 1.69 1.61
N LEU A 72 14.67 2.01 2.84
CA LEU A 72 14.61 3.41 3.32
C LEU A 72 15.51 4.34 2.50
N GLN A 73 16.73 3.89 2.18
CA GLN A 73 17.65 4.65 1.34
C GLN A 73 17.14 4.79 -0.10
N ASP A 74 16.65 3.69 -0.68
CA ASP A 74 16.12 3.67 -2.04
C ASP A 74 14.87 4.53 -2.19
N ALA A 75 13.93 4.44 -1.24
CA ALA A 75 12.74 5.27 -1.22
C ALA A 75 13.08 6.76 -1.13
N ARG A 76 14.10 7.13 -0.34
CA ARG A 76 14.59 8.52 -0.29
C ARG A 76 15.15 8.97 -1.66
N ARG A 77 16.01 8.16 -2.28
CA ARG A 77 16.57 8.47 -3.60
C ARG A 77 15.47 8.65 -4.66
N LEU A 78 14.49 7.76 -4.68
CA LEU A 78 13.36 7.82 -5.61
C LEU A 78 12.45 9.04 -5.37
N ALA A 79 12.33 9.50 -4.13
CA ALA A 79 11.64 10.72 -3.79
C ALA A 79 12.39 11.96 -4.30
N GLU A 80 13.71 12.02 -4.07
CA GLU A 80 14.59 13.10 -4.55
C GLU A 80 14.56 13.18 -6.09
N ASP A 81 14.64 12.04 -6.80
CA ASP A 81 14.51 11.97 -8.26
C ASP A 81 13.17 12.53 -8.78
N ARG A 82 12.11 12.50 -7.95
CA ARG A 82 10.78 13.03 -8.25
C ARG A 82 10.55 14.46 -7.74
N GLY A 83 11.54 15.07 -7.10
CA GLY A 83 11.41 16.38 -6.45
C GLY A 83 10.40 16.39 -5.30
N LEU A 84 10.26 15.26 -4.59
CA LEU A 84 9.36 15.14 -3.44
C LEU A 84 10.12 15.38 -2.15
N ASP A 85 9.61 16.28 -1.32
CA ASP A 85 10.03 16.39 0.07
C ASP A 85 9.21 15.39 0.91
N VAL A 86 9.89 14.45 1.56
CA VAL A 86 9.26 13.30 2.21
C VAL A 86 9.81 13.12 3.61
N THR A 87 8.91 13.20 4.59
CA THR A 87 9.18 12.73 5.94
C THR A 87 8.65 11.31 6.06
N TRP A 88 9.53 10.34 6.33
CA TRP A 88 9.08 8.96 6.54
C TRP A 88 8.51 8.82 7.96
N PRO A 89 7.26 8.34 8.11
CA PRO A 89 6.67 8.16 9.42
C PRO A 89 7.45 7.10 10.21
N ILE A 90 7.69 7.38 11.49
CA ILE A 90 8.22 6.40 12.43
C ILE A 90 7.03 5.73 13.10
N ASP A 91 6.54 4.67 12.48
CA ASP A 91 5.46 3.87 13.02
C ASP A 91 6.00 2.92 14.09
N ARG A 92 5.73 3.22 15.37
CA ARG A 92 6.19 2.39 16.49
C ARG A 92 5.41 1.09 16.65
N ASP A 93 4.09 1.15 16.42
CA ASP A 93 3.18 0.00 16.49
C ASP A 93 1.98 0.22 15.54
N PRO A 94 2.20 0.21 14.22
CA PRO A 94 1.14 0.53 13.27
C PRO A 94 0.17 -0.63 13.10
N VAL A 95 -1.13 -0.34 13.22
CA VAL A 95 -2.21 -1.26 12.83
C VAL A 95 -2.68 -0.89 11.42
N TRP A 96 -1.97 -1.40 10.42
CA TRP A 96 -2.25 -1.07 9.02
C TRP A 96 -3.63 -1.53 8.56
N GLU A 97 -4.17 -2.59 9.15
CA GLU A 97 -5.51 -3.09 8.87
C GLU A 97 -6.56 -1.97 8.96
N VAL A 98 -6.49 -1.09 9.96
CA VAL A 98 -7.47 0.00 10.15
C VAL A 98 -7.58 0.90 8.93
N SER A 99 -6.44 1.38 8.42
CA SER A 99 -6.42 2.28 7.26
C SER A 99 -6.85 1.57 5.97
N HIS A 100 -6.54 0.28 5.83
CA HIS A 100 -6.94 -0.48 4.64
C HIS A 100 -8.41 -0.92 4.66
N LEU A 101 -8.98 -1.22 5.84
CA LEU A 101 -10.42 -1.45 5.99
C LEU A 101 -11.22 -0.18 5.70
N ALA A 102 -10.71 0.98 6.15
CA ALA A 102 -11.32 2.27 5.81
C ALA A 102 -11.31 2.53 4.29
N TYR A 103 -10.25 2.11 3.57
CA TYR A 103 -10.25 2.14 2.11
C TYR A 103 -11.37 1.27 1.50
N LEU A 104 -11.62 0.06 2.01
CA LEU A 104 -12.69 -0.79 1.47
C LEU A 104 -14.06 -0.14 1.62
N LEU A 105 -14.32 0.53 2.77
CA LEU A 105 -15.55 1.30 2.97
C LEU A 105 -15.64 2.50 2.01
N ALA A 106 -14.53 3.19 1.77
CA ALA A 106 -14.50 4.30 0.82
C ALA A 106 -14.72 3.83 -0.62
N GLU A 107 -14.13 2.70 -1.00
CA GLU A 107 -14.30 2.06 -2.31
C GLU A 107 -15.76 1.66 -2.55
N ASP A 108 -16.42 1.04 -1.56
CA ASP A 108 -17.85 0.69 -1.64
C ASP A 108 -18.74 1.95 -1.82
N ALA A 109 -18.30 3.10 -1.34
CA ALA A 109 -18.95 4.40 -1.53
C ALA A 109 -18.53 5.13 -2.82
N GLY A 110 -17.64 4.55 -3.64
CA GLY A 110 -17.11 5.18 -4.86
C GLY A 110 -16.09 6.30 -4.61
N LEU A 111 -15.49 6.35 -3.42
CA LEU A 111 -14.54 7.37 -2.95
C LEU A 111 -13.14 6.79 -2.64
N GLY A 112 -12.83 5.59 -3.14
CA GLY A 112 -11.60 4.88 -2.81
C GLY A 112 -10.34 5.66 -3.22
N ARG A 113 -10.36 6.32 -4.39
CA ARG A 113 -9.22 7.11 -4.89
C ARG A 113 -8.99 8.36 -4.03
N GLU A 114 -10.06 9.08 -3.71
CA GLU A 114 -10.03 10.27 -2.86
C GLU A 114 -9.52 9.93 -1.46
N PHE A 115 -9.95 8.80 -0.91
CA PHE A 115 -9.44 8.28 0.36
C PHE A 115 -7.93 8.02 0.29
N VAL A 116 -7.46 7.31 -0.73
CA VAL A 116 -6.03 7.02 -0.89
C VAL A 116 -5.21 8.30 -1.09
N ASP A 117 -5.71 9.27 -1.86
CA ASP A 117 -5.06 10.58 -2.02
C ASP A 117 -4.91 11.30 -0.67
N ALA A 118 -5.98 11.33 0.12
CA ALA A 118 -5.98 11.97 1.44
C ALA A 118 -4.99 11.28 2.41
N VAL A 119 -5.01 9.95 2.47
CA VAL A 119 -4.07 9.18 3.32
C VAL A 119 -2.63 9.42 2.90
N TYR A 120 -2.33 9.44 1.60
CA TYR A 120 -0.98 9.69 1.13
C TYR A 120 -0.49 11.13 1.33
N ARG A 121 -1.40 12.11 1.40
CA ARG A 121 -1.05 13.51 1.76
C ARG A 121 -0.83 13.72 3.24
N ALA A 122 -1.41 12.87 4.09
CA ALA A 122 -1.26 12.95 5.55
C ALA A 122 0.04 12.33 6.09
N ARG A 123 0.93 11.86 5.19
CA ARG A 123 2.23 11.27 5.52
C ARG A 123 3.29 12.29 5.91
#